data_AF-A0A2N6AR94-F1
#
_entry.id   AF-A0A2N6AR94-F1
#
_cell.length_a   1.000
_cell.length_b   1.000
_cell.length_c   1.000
_cell.angle_alpha   90.00
_cell.angle_beta   90.00
_cell.angle_gamma   90.00
#
_symmetry.space_group_name_H-M   'P 1'
#
loop_
_entity.id
_entity.type
_entity.pdbx_description
1 polymer ?
#
loop_
_entity_poly.entity_id
_entity_poly.type
_entity_poly.pdbx_seq_one_letter_code
_entity_poly.pdbx_strand_id
1 'polypeptide(L)'
;MRRLIHSMKLDITIQVRNKLYAIGIGIAAIMAGVFSQTLSAEMLPYVVPVVMLMIIGGTTLMYVAGMILFERDEGTISATIVSPLRTGEYIWSKILTLTLLTTVEATVLIGGTMLILSFSETVPLPNLPILISGTLAIGMVFSLVGIILVVRYDSITDFLIPMAAFVVPLQLPFLHFLGIVEHPLFLLIPTSAQMMMMRASFDGLAPLEWLYCVGYTVITVAALTFWARRAFHTHVVMRAG
;
A
#
# COMPACT_ATOMS: atom_id res chain seq x y z
N MET A 1 3.37 22.58 9.42
CA MET A 1 3.82 22.04 8.12
C MET A 1 5.32 21.76 8.04
N ARG A 2 6.21 22.69 8.47
CA ARG A 2 7.67 22.44 8.40
C ARG A 2 8.09 21.11 9.06
N ARG A 3 7.56 20.78 10.23
CA ARG A 3 7.89 19.55 10.98
C ARG A 3 7.59 18.26 10.23
N LEU A 4 6.38 18.13 9.67
CA LEU A 4 5.99 16.99 8.83
C LEU A 4 6.95 16.82 7.65
N ILE A 5 7.29 17.90 6.94
CA ILE A 5 8.20 17.84 5.79
C ILE A 5 9.61 17.35 6.20
N HIS A 6 10.13 17.81 7.34
CA HIS A 6 11.43 17.34 7.82
C HIS A 6 11.38 15.87 8.24
N SER A 7 10.28 15.44 8.88
CA SER A 7 10.04 14.03 9.20
C SER A 7 10.00 13.18 7.93
N MET A 8 9.31 13.64 6.88
CA MET A 8 9.21 12.92 5.61
C MET A 8 10.57 12.82 4.91
N LYS A 9 11.37 13.89 4.95
CA LYS A 9 12.73 13.86 4.39
C LYS A 9 13.59 12.83 5.12
N LEU A 10 13.53 12.81 6.46
CA LEU A 10 14.26 11.85 7.27
C LEU A 10 13.80 10.42 6.95
N ASP A 11 12.50 10.16 6.90
CA ASP A 11 11.93 8.86 6.55
C ASP A 11 12.42 8.38 5.18
N ILE A 12 12.40 9.23 4.16
CA ILE A 12 12.91 8.90 2.82
C ILE A 12 14.41 8.59 2.88
N THR A 13 15.20 9.38 3.60
CA THR A 13 16.64 9.12 3.77
C THR A 13 16.88 7.76 4.42
N ILE A 14 16.13 7.40 5.46
CA ILE A 14 16.24 6.10 6.13
C ILE A 14 15.82 4.97 5.18
N GLN A 15 14.72 5.12 4.44
CA GLN A 15 14.25 4.14 3.46
C GLN A 15 15.30 3.89 2.36
N VAL A 16 15.95 4.95 1.86
CA VAL A 16 17.03 4.84 0.87
C VAL A 16 18.28 4.19 1.49
N ARG A 17 18.68 4.58 2.71
CA ARG A 17 19.83 4.02 3.43
C ARG A 17 19.66 2.51 3.68
N ASN A 18 18.45 2.10 4.04
CA ASN A 18 18.07 0.69 4.20
C ASN A 18 17.76 -0.02 2.89
N LYS A 19 18.03 0.62 1.74
CA LYS A 19 17.89 0.07 0.39
C LYS A 19 16.47 -0.38 0.02
N LEU A 20 15.44 0.11 0.72
CA LEU A 20 14.04 -0.28 0.45
C LEU A 20 13.64 0.07 -0.98
N TYR A 21 13.98 1.28 -1.45
CA TYR A 21 13.76 1.68 -2.85
C TYR A 21 14.49 0.79 -3.85
N ALA A 22 15.76 0.45 -3.60
CA ALA A 22 16.55 -0.36 -4.52
C ALA A 22 16.02 -1.80 -4.62
N ILE A 23 15.68 -2.40 -3.48
CA ILE A 23 15.09 -3.75 -3.41
C ILE A 23 13.70 -3.75 -4.05
N GLY A 24 12.85 -2.79 -3.70
CA GLY A 24 11.50 -2.66 -4.22
C GLY A 24 11.48 -2.48 -5.74
N ILE A 25 12.23 -1.52 -6.27
CA ILE A 25 12.34 -1.27 -7.72
C ILE A 25 12.95 -2.47 -8.43
N GLY A 26 13.99 -3.10 -7.85
CA GLY A 26 14.62 -4.28 -8.44
C GLY A 26 13.65 -5.46 -8.57
N ILE A 27 12.92 -5.78 -7.50
CA ILE A 27 11.90 -6.84 -7.51
C ILE A 27 10.76 -6.47 -8.47
N ALA A 28 10.29 -5.22 -8.47
CA ALA A 28 9.26 -4.74 -9.38
C ALA A 28 9.66 -4.90 -10.85
N ALA A 29 10.91 -4.59 -11.19
CA ALA A 29 11.45 -4.75 -12.55
C ALA A 29 11.56 -6.22 -12.96
N ILE A 30 12.01 -7.10 -12.06
CA ILE A 30 12.04 -8.55 -12.31
C ILE A 30 10.63 -9.08 -12.54
N MET A 31 9.68 -8.70 -11.69
CA MET A 31 8.28 -9.11 -11.83
C MET A 31 7.64 -8.57 -13.10
N ALA A 32 7.99 -7.36 -13.54
CA ALA A 32 7.58 -6.83 -14.84
C ALA A 32 8.08 -7.70 -16.01
N GLY A 33 9.33 -8.17 -15.94
CA GLY A 33 9.89 -9.11 -16.92
C GLY A 33 9.21 -10.48 -16.92
N VAL A 34 8.77 -10.97 -15.76
CA VAL A 34 8.01 -12.22 -15.64
C VAL A 34 6.59 -12.05 -16.19
N PHE A 35 5.89 -11.00 -15.78
CA PHE A 35 4.50 -10.74 -16.20
C PHE A 35 4.37 -10.42 -17.68
N SER A 36 5.35 -9.76 -18.29
CA SER A 36 5.35 -9.55 -19.73
C SER A 36 5.49 -10.84 -20.55
N GLN A 37 5.94 -11.95 -19.95
CA GLN A 37 6.01 -13.25 -20.62
C GLN A 37 4.79 -14.13 -20.35
N THR A 38 4.09 -13.92 -19.24
CA THR A 38 2.97 -14.77 -18.80
C THR A 38 1.60 -14.15 -19.05
N LEU A 39 1.51 -12.83 -19.24
CA LEU A 39 0.26 -12.10 -19.45
C LEU A 39 0.17 -11.57 -20.87
N SER A 40 -1.03 -11.63 -21.45
CA SER A 40 -1.38 -10.89 -22.66
C SER A 40 -1.91 -9.49 -22.32
N ALA A 41 -1.82 -8.57 -23.28
CA ALA A 41 -2.27 -7.18 -23.11
C ALA A 41 -3.76 -7.07 -22.74
N GLU A 42 -4.60 -7.99 -23.20
CA GLU A 42 -6.04 -8.03 -22.92
C GLU A 42 -6.36 -8.32 -21.44
N MET A 43 -5.44 -8.98 -20.72
CA MET A 43 -5.63 -9.38 -19.32
C MET A 43 -5.26 -8.27 -18.33
N LEU A 44 -4.61 -7.20 -18.79
CA LEU A 44 -4.12 -6.11 -17.94
C LEU A 44 -5.21 -5.46 -17.06
N PRO A 45 -6.44 -5.17 -17.55
CA PRO A 45 -7.49 -4.56 -16.72
C PRO A 45 -7.88 -5.40 -15.50
N TYR A 46 -7.75 -6.72 -15.59
CA TYR A 46 -8.10 -7.68 -14.55
C TYR A 46 -6.93 -8.00 -13.62
N VAL A 47 -5.73 -8.15 -14.20
CA VAL A 47 -4.55 -8.59 -13.45
C VAL A 47 -3.89 -7.45 -12.69
N VAL A 48 -3.90 -6.23 -13.20
CA VAL A 48 -3.28 -5.07 -12.54
C VAL A 48 -3.83 -4.83 -11.13
N PRO A 49 -5.17 -4.75 -10.90
CA PRO A 49 -5.73 -4.62 -9.55
C PRO A 49 -5.34 -5.76 -8.61
N VAL A 50 -5.30 -7.00 -9.12
CA VAL A 50 -4.99 -8.21 -8.35
C VAL A 50 -3.52 -8.23 -7.93
N VAL A 51 -2.62 -7.93 -8.86
CA VAL A 51 -1.17 -7.81 -8.60
C VAL A 51 -0.90 -6.72 -7.56
N MET A 52 -1.56 -5.58 -7.67
CA MET A 52 -1.43 -4.49 -6.71
C MET A 52 -1.87 -4.92 -5.32
N LEU A 53 -2.99 -5.63 -5.22
CA LEU A 53 -3.50 -6.15 -3.96
C LEU A 53 -2.58 -7.21 -3.33
N MET A 54 -2.16 -8.19 -4.12
CA MET A 54 -1.44 -9.38 -3.64
C MET A 54 0.03 -9.10 -3.37
N ILE A 55 0.71 -8.47 -4.34
CA ILE A 55 2.15 -8.27 -4.30
C ILE A 55 2.45 -6.96 -3.58
N ILE A 56 1.99 -5.84 -4.13
CA ILE A 56 2.32 -4.52 -3.57
C ILE A 56 1.71 -4.33 -2.18
N GLY A 57 0.48 -4.81 -1.96
CA GLY A 57 -0.12 -4.80 -0.62
C GLY A 57 0.71 -5.55 0.43
N GLY A 58 1.21 -6.72 0.08
CA GLY A 58 2.07 -7.54 0.96
C GLY A 58 3.43 -6.88 1.22
N THR A 59 4.11 -6.38 0.18
CA THR A 59 5.41 -5.70 0.33
C THR A 59 5.28 -4.42 1.15
N THR A 60 4.20 -3.65 0.95
CA THR A 60 3.91 -2.44 1.73
C THR A 60 3.88 -2.74 3.24
N LEU A 61 3.17 -3.79 3.63
CA LEU A 61 3.08 -4.18 5.04
C LEU A 61 4.44 -4.58 5.63
N MET A 62 5.26 -5.28 4.85
CA MET A 62 6.63 -5.61 5.23
C MET A 62 7.50 -4.35 5.38
N TYR A 63 7.37 -3.35 4.51
CA TYR A 63 8.10 -2.09 4.64
C TYR A 63 7.70 -1.31 5.89
N VAL A 64 6.39 -1.24 6.17
CA VAL A 64 5.89 -0.61 7.39
C VAL A 64 6.46 -1.32 8.62
N ALA A 65 6.40 -2.65 8.61
CA ALA A 65 6.86 -3.45 9.74
C ALA A 65 8.36 -3.28 9.98
N GLY A 66 9.17 -3.44 8.94
CA GLY A 66 10.61 -3.25 9.01
C GLY A 66 10.97 -1.85 9.50
N MET A 67 10.37 -0.80 8.93
CA MET A 67 10.67 0.57 9.34
C MET A 67 10.32 0.85 10.80
N ILE A 68 9.15 0.44 11.28
CA ILE A 68 8.73 0.71 12.65
C ILE A 68 9.55 -0.13 13.65
N LEU A 69 9.85 -1.37 13.33
CA LEU A 69 10.67 -2.23 14.20
C LEU A 69 12.12 -1.75 14.23
N PHE A 70 12.72 -1.37 13.10
CA PHE A 70 14.06 -0.78 13.08
C PHE A 70 14.12 0.52 13.89
N GLU A 71 13.12 1.39 13.78
CA GLU A 71 13.07 2.60 14.60
C GLU A 71 12.86 2.32 16.09
N ARG A 72 12.22 1.20 16.44
CA ARG A 72 12.09 0.74 17.82
C ARG A 72 13.45 0.28 18.34
N ASP A 73 14.14 -0.58 17.58
CA ASP A 73 15.43 -1.16 17.95
C ASP A 73 16.53 -0.09 18.04
N GLU A 74 16.50 0.92 17.17
CA GLU A 74 17.43 2.06 17.20
C GLU A 74 17.08 3.10 18.30
N GLY A 75 15.98 2.92 19.05
CA GLY A 75 15.51 3.88 20.06
C GLY A 75 14.95 5.19 19.49
N THR A 76 14.81 5.29 18.17
CA THR A 76 14.28 6.45 17.44
C THR A 76 12.84 6.76 17.83
N ILE A 77 12.04 5.73 18.13
CA ILE A 77 10.66 5.92 18.64
C ILE A 77 10.68 6.65 20.00
N SER A 78 11.56 6.28 20.93
CA SER A 78 11.68 6.94 22.23
C SER A 78 12.15 8.39 22.09
N ALA A 79 13.11 8.64 21.19
CA ALA A 79 13.55 10.00 20.86
C ALA A 79 12.41 10.85 20.27
N THR A 80 11.52 10.24 19.49
CA THR A 80 10.36 10.92 18.91
C THR A 80 9.36 11.37 19.97
N ILE A 81 9.16 10.60 21.04
CA ILE A 81 8.23 10.90 22.13
C ILE A 81 8.64 12.17 22.91
N VAL A 82 9.95 12.36 23.14
CA VAL A 82 10.48 13.53 23.85
C VAL A 82 10.76 14.73 22.93
N SER A 83 10.70 14.52 21.61
CA SER A 83 10.82 15.58 20.63
C SER A 83 9.53 16.42 20.56
N PRO A 84 9.57 17.64 19.98
CA PRO A 84 8.34 18.38 19.78
C PRO A 84 7.38 17.69 18.80
N LEU A 85 7.79 16.65 18.03
CA LEU A 85 7.02 16.00 16.96
C LEU A 85 5.69 15.40 17.45
N ARG A 86 4.58 15.70 16.76
CA ARG A 86 3.26 15.20 17.14
C ARG A 86 3.09 13.80 16.57
N THR A 87 2.44 12.90 17.31
CA THR A 87 2.13 11.53 16.86
C THR A 87 1.43 11.51 15.49
N GLY A 88 0.50 12.44 15.25
CA GLY A 88 -0.17 12.55 13.97
C GLY A 88 0.76 12.93 12.81
N GLU A 89 1.77 13.77 13.05
CA GLU A 89 2.75 14.13 12.02
C GLU A 89 3.69 12.95 11.74
N TYR A 90 4.11 12.20 12.76
CA TYR A 90 4.89 10.97 12.59
C TYR A 90 4.14 9.92 11.76
N ILE A 91 2.88 9.62 12.12
CA ILE A 91 2.06 8.62 11.41
C ILE A 91 1.85 9.05 9.94
N TRP A 92 1.49 10.31 9.70
CA TRP A 92 1.32 10.79 8.32
C TRP A 92 2.63 10.83 7.54
N SER A 93 3.76 11.08 8.19
CA SER A 93 5.09 10.99 7.55
C SER A 93 5.35 9.57 7.04
N LYS A 94 5.11 8.55 7.87
CA LYS A 94 5.22 7.14 7.49
C LYS A 94 4.28 6.78 6.35
N ILE A 95 3.00 7.12 6.48
CA ILE A 95 1.98 6.81 5.45
C ILE A 95 2.37 7.42 4.11
N LEU A 96 2.70 8.71 4.07
CA LEU A 96 2.99 9.40 2.81
C LEU A 96 4.26 8.90 2.14
N THR A 97 5.33 8.67 2.90
CA THR A 97 6.61 8.22 2.34
C THR A 97 6.57 6.76 1.90
N LEU A 98 5.94 5.88 2.68
CA LEU A 98 5.75 4.47 2.29
C LEU A 98 4.76 4.34 1.13
N THR A 99 3.67 5.12 1.11
CA THR A 99 2.77 5.16 -0.04
C THR A 99 3.53 5.62 -1.29
N LEU A 100 4.40 6.64 -1.17
CA LEU A 100 5.23 7.08 -2.30
C LEU A 100 6.15 5.96 -2.80
N LEU A 101 6.83 5.24 -1.90
CA LEU A 101 7.65 4.07 -2.26
C LEU A 101 6.81 3.03 -3.03
N THR A 102 5.64 2.68 -2.52
CA THR A 102 4.75 1.69 -3.15
C THR A 102 4.24 2.13 -4.52
N THR A 103 3.99 3.43 -4.69
CA THR A 103 3.61 3.99 -6.00
C THR A 103 4.75 3.93 -7.00
N VAL A 104 5.99 4.16 -6.56
CA VAL A 104 7.18 4.00 -7.42
C VAL A 104 7.33 2.55 -7.85
N GLU A 105 7.22 1.59 -6.93
CA GLU A 105 7.27 0.15 -7.25
C GLU A 105 6.15 -0.26 -8.21
N ALA A 106 4.92 0.16 -7.93
CA ALA A 106 3.77 -0.09 -8.77
C ALA A 106 3.95 0.49 -10.19
N THR A 107 4.53 1.68 -10.30
CA THR A 107 4.81 2.33 -11.59
C THR A 107 5.86 1.55 -12.37
N VAL A 108 6.92 1.09 -11.71
CA VAL A 108 7.96 0.26 -12.35
C VAL A 108 7.39 -1.09 -12.78
N LEU A 109 6.59 -1.73 -11.93
CA LEU A 109 5.99 -3.04 -12.22
C LEU A 109 5.00 -2.96 -13.39
N ILE A 110 3.96 -2.12 -13.27
CA ILE A 110 2.91 -2.01 -14.28
C ILE A 110 3.47 -1.37 -15.55
N GLY A 111 4.15 -0.23 -15.41
CA GLY A 111 4.73 0.49 -16.54
C GLY A 111 5.78 -0.31 -17.27
N GLY A 112 6.63 -1.04 -16.55
CA GLY A 112 7.61 -1.96 -17.14
C GLY A 112 6.94 -3.12 -17.88
N THR A 113 5.91 -3.74 -17.29
CA THR A 113 5.15 -4.83 -17.95
C THR A 113 4.53 -4.33 -19.26
N MET A 114 3.85 -3.19 -19.21
CA MET A 114 3.22 -2.57 -20.38
C MET A 114 4.22 -2.17 -21.44
N LEU A 115 5.37 -1.60 -21.05
CA LEU A 115 6.41 -1.19 -21.98
C LEU A 115 6.98 -2.40 -22.73
N ILE A 116 7.23 -3.52 -22.04
CA ILE A 116 7.72 -4.74 -22.68
C ILE A 116 6.66 -5.31 -23.63
N LEU A 117 5.39 -5.39 -23.19
CA LEU A 117 4.29 -5.89 -24.03
C LEU A 117 4.06 -5.03 -25.27
N SER A 118 4.29 -3.72 -25.19
CA SER A 118 4.09 -2.79 -26.32
C SER A 118 4.99 -3.07 -27.52
N PHE A 119 6.07 -3.85 -27.35
CA PHE A 119 6.92 -4.29 -28.46
C PHE A 119 6.32 -5.46 -29.26
N SER A 120 5.34 -6.17 -28.70
CA SER A 120 4.77 -7.39 -29.30
C SER A 120 3.26 -7.28 -29.56
N GLU A 121 2.54 -6.52 -28.74
CA GLU A 121 1.08 -6.44 -28.76
C GLU A 121 0.59 -4.98 -28.68
N THR A 122 -0.64 -4.75 -29.13
CA THR A 122 -1.33 -3.47 -28.91
C THR A 122 -1.83 -3.38 -27.47
N VAL A 123 -1.17 -2.57 -26.66
CA VAL A 123 -1.47 -2.45 -25.22
C VAL A 123 -2.55 -1.39 -24.97
N PRO A 124 -3.63 -1.71 -24.21
CA PRO A 124 -4.60 -0.71 -23.80
C PRO A 124 -3.93 0.32 -22.87
N LEU A 125 -4.05 1.60 -23.21
CA LEU A 125 -3.48 2.69 -22.41
C LEU A 125 -4.44 3.06 -21.27
N PRO A 126 -4.06 2.86 -20.00
CA PRO A 126 -4.87 3.26 -18.87
C PRO A 126 -4.82 4.78 -18.68
N ASN A 127 -5.88 5.31 -18.09
CA ASN A 127 -5.90 6.67 -17.57
C ASN A 127 -4.97 6.76 -16.35
N LEU A 128 -3.75 7.26 -16.58
CA LEU A 128 -2.68 7.33 -15.56
C LEU A 128 -3.11 8.05 -14.27
N PRO A 129 -3.79 9.22 -14.30
CA PRO A 129 -4.32 9.84 -13.10
C PRO A 129 -5.20 8.92 -12.25
N ILE A 130 -6.10 8.16 -12.89
CA ILE A 130 -7.00 7.24 -12.20
C ILE A 130 -6.21 6.08 -11.60
N LEU A 131 -5.33 5.46 -12.39
CA LEU A 131 -4.49 4.34 -11.93
C LEU A 131 -3.65 4.76 -10.72
N ILE A 132 -2.96 5.89 -10.80
CA ILE A 132 -2.13 6.43 -9.71
C ILE A 132 -2.99 6.72 -8.47
N SER A 133 -4.20 7.27 -8.64
CA SER A 133 -5.09 7.52 -7.50
C SER A 133 -5.51 6.23 -6.79
N GLY A 134 -5.78 5.16 -7.53
CA GLY A 134 -6.04 3.83 -6.97
C GLY A 134 -4.82 3.26 -6.25
N THR A 135 -3.62 3.41 -6.84
CA THR A 135 -2.34 2.98 -6.23
C THR A 135 -2.05 3.71 -4.93
N LEU A 136 -2.24 5.03 -4.90
CA LEU A 136 -2.09 5.83 -3.69
C LEU A 136 -3.09 5.39 -2.61
N ALA A 137 -4.35 5.16 -3.00
CA ALA A 137 -5.39 4.73 -2.08
C ALA A 137 -5.08 3.38 -1.44
N ILE A 138 -4.70 2.38 -2.24
CA ILE A 138 -4.38 1.04 -1.72
C ILE A 138 -3.10 1.06 -0.88
N GLY A 139 -2.09 1.84 -1.30
CA GLY A 139 -0.85 2.04 -0.53
C GLY A 139 -1.10 2.68 0.83
N MET A 140 -2.01 3.67 0.92
CA MET A 140 -2.42 4.26 2.21
C MET A 140 -3.14 3.25 3.10
N VAL A 141 -4.05 2.43 2.55
CA VAL A 141 -4.77 1.40 3.31
C VAL A 141 -3.80 0.38 3.89
N PHE A 142 -2.91 -0.20 3.08
CA PHE A 142 -1.93 -1.16 3.58
C PHE A 142 -0.90 -0.53 4.52
N SER A 143 -0.49 0.72 4.28
CA SER A 143 0.37 1.45 5.21
C SER A 143 -0.29 1.58 6.59
N LEU A 144 -1.56 1.97 6.63
CA LEU A 144 -2.31 2.11 7.87
C LEU A 144 -2.53 0.78 8.57
N VAL A 145 -2.94 -0.27 7.84
CA VAL A 145 -3.10 -1.63 8.39
C VAL A 145 -1.77 -2.13 8.96
N GLY A 146 -0.66 -1.90 8.25
CA GLY A 146 0.68 -2.24 8.72
C GLY A 146 1.03 -1.57 10.03
N ILE A 147 0.77 -0.26 10.14
CA ILE A 147 1.03 0.52 11.37
C ILE A 147 0.18 -0.04 12.51
N ILE A 148 -1.10 -0.30 12.27
CA ILE A 148 -1.99 -0.88 13.27
C ILE A 148 -1.41 -2.20 13.76
N LEU A 149 -1.04 -3.11 12.87
CA LEU A 149 -0.58 -4.44 13.28
C LEU A 149 0.79 -4.38 13.96
N VAL A 150 1.80 -3.76 13.34
CA VAL A 150 3.19 -3.84 13.80
C VAL A 150 3.40 -3.24 15.19
N VAL A 151 2.66 -2.18 15.56
CA VAL A 151 2.88 -1.52 16.87
C VAL A 151 2.64 -2.47 18.06
N ARG A 152 1.95 -3.59 17.85
CA ARG A 152 1.65 -4.61 18.87
C ARG A 152 2.75 -5.65 19.05
N TYR A 153 3.72 -5.71 18.15
CA TYR A 153 4.78 -6.71 18.12
C TYR A 153 6.15 -6.07 18.30
N ASP A 154 7.12 -6.84 18.78
CA ASP A 154 8.49 -6.39 19.04
C ASP A 154 9.50 -6.96 18.03
N SER A 155 9.12 -7.97 17.23
CA SER A 155 9.99 -8.58 16.23
C SER A 155 9.27 -8.81 14.90
N ILE A 156 10.04 -8.91 13.80
CA ILE A 156 9.49 -9.24 12.47
C ILE A 156 8.87 -10.63 12.50
N THR A 157 9.53 -11.60 13.15
CA THR A 157 9.07 -12.99 13.19
C THR A 157 7.69 -13.11 13.85
N ASP A 158 7.45 -12.41 14.95
CA ASP A 158 6.16 -12.41 15.65
C ASP A 158 5.06 -11.69 14.86
N PHE A 159 5.45 -10.77 13.97
CA PHE A 159 4.54 -10.02 13.11
C PHE A 159 4.05 -10.84 11.90
N LEU A 160 4.82 -11.82 11.41
CA LEU A 160 4.50 -12.55 10.17
C LEU A 160 3.18 -13.31 10.22
N ILE A 161 2.94 -14.09 11.28
CA ILE A 161 1.71 -14.92 11.38
C ILE A 161 0.46 -14.03 11.51
N PRO A 162 0.42 -13.04 12.42
CA PRO A 162 -0.72 -12.13 12.54
C PRO A 162 -0.94 -11.28 11.29
N MET A 163 0.13 -10.84 10.63
CA MET A 163 0.02 -10.17 9.34
C MET A 163 -0.70 -11.06 8.34
N ALA A 164 -0.25 -12.30 8.14
CA ALA A 164 -0.88 -13.21 7.19
C ALA A 164 -2.38 -13.41 7.50
N ALA A 165 -2.72 -13.61 8.77
CA ALA A 165 -4.11 -13.78 9.21
C ALA A 165 -5.00 -12.56 8.89
N PHE A 166 -4.47 -11.34 9.02
CA PHE A 166 -5.20 -10.11 8.71
C PHE A 166 -5.24 -9.78 7.22
N VAL A 167 -4.19 -10.12 6.48
CA VAL A 167 -4.06 -9.83 5.05
C VAL A 167 -4.94 -10.71 4.20
N VAL A 168 -5.10 -11.99 4.55
CA VAL A 168 -5.90 -12.94 3.78
C VAL A 168 -7.34 -12.43 3.55
N PRO A 169 -8.11 -12.01 4.58
CA PRO A 169 -9.42 -11.40 4.39
C PRO A 169 -9.41 -10.14 3.51
N LEU A 170 -8.38 -9.29 3.66
CA LEU A 170 -8.22 -8.07 2.86
C LEU A 170 -7.91 -8.38 1.40
N GLN A 171 -7.37 -9.55 1.09
CA GLN A 171 -7.04 -9.93 -0.28
C GLN A 171 -8.23 -10.57 -1.01
N LEU A 172 -9.22 -11.13 -0.30
CA LEU A 172 -10.36 -11.86 -0.88
C LEU A 172 -11.07 -11.21 -2.08
N PRO A 173 -11.17 -9.88 -2.22
CA PRO A 173 -11.80 -9.27 -3.40
C PRO A 173 -11.19 -9.70 -4.72
N PHE A 174 -9.94 -10.18 -4.73
CA PHE A 174 -9.32 -10.76 -5.93
C PHE A 174 -10.20 -11.83 -6.60
N LEU A 175 -10.94 -12.63 -5.83
CA LEU A 175 -11.85 -13.66 -6.34
C LEU A 175 -12.99 -13.06 -7.16
N HIS A 176 -13.50 -11.90 -6.74
CA HIS A 176 -14.55 -11.17 -7.43
C HIS A 176 -14.01 -10.52 -8.71
N PHE A 177 -12.85 -9.86 -8.62
CA PHE A 177 -12.25 -9.17 -9.78
C PHE A 177 -11.73 -10.12 -10.87
N LEU A 178 -11.41 -11.37 -10.52
CA LEU A 178 -11.07 -12.42 -11.49
C LEU A 178 -12.29 -13.19 -12.03
N GLY A 179 -13.51 -12.91 -11.54
CA GLY A 179 -14.72 -13.64 -11.95
C GLY A 179 -14.79 -15.08 -11.43
N ILE A 180 -14.00 -15.45 -10.42
CA ILE A 180 -14.00 -16.80 -9.83
C ILE A 180 -15.25 -16.99 -8.96
N VAL A 181 -15.56 -15.98 -8.13
CA VAL A 181 -16.76 -15.97 -7.29
C VAL A 181 -17.38 -14.58 -7.33
N GLU A 182 -18.58 -14.49 -7.91
CA GLU A 182 -19.35 -13.26 -7.94
C GLU A 182 -20.24 -13.17 -6.70
N HIS A 183 -19.79 -12.42 -5.70
CA HIS A 183 -20.59 -12.15 -4.50
C HIS A 183 -20.46 -10.70 -4.06
N PRO A 184 -21.58 -9.97 -3.82
CA PRO A 184 -21.53 -8.55 -3.46
C PRO A 184 -20.86 -8.28 -2.11
N LEU A 185 -20.74 -9.28 -1.24
CA LEU A 185 -20.00 -9.16 0.01
C LEU A 185 -18.51 -8.83 -0.19
N PHE A 186 -17.91 -9.20 -1.33
CA PHE A 186 -16.52 -8.83 -1.62
C PHE A 186 -16.35 -7.32 -1.81
N LEU A 187 -17.42 -6.60 -2.17
CA LEU A 187 -17.40 -5.14 -2.22
C LEU A 187 -17.31 -4.55 -0.81
N LEU A 188 -17.87 -5.17 0.22
CA LEU A 188 -17.76 -4.67 1.60
C LEU A 188 -16.34 -4.79 2.19
N ILE A 189 -15.39 -5.40 1.49
CA ILE A 189 -14.02 -5.50 1.95
C ILE A 189 -13.29 -4.19 1.60
N PRO A 190 -12.53 -3.59 2.54
CA PRO A 190 -11.96 -2.25 2.42
C PRO A 190 -10.98 -2.05 1.24
N THR A 191 -10.53 -3.13 0.60
CA THR A 191 -9.61 -3.13 -0.55
C THR A 191 -10.31 -3.17 -1.91
N SER A 192 -11.63 -3.42 -1.93
CA SER A 192 -12.41 -3.59 -3.16
C SER A 192 -12.54 -2.28 -3.94
N ALA A 193 -12.73 -1.15 -3.26
CA ALA A 193 -12.92 0.15 -3.89
C ALA A 193 -11.67 0.61 -4.65
N GLN A 194 -10.48 0.37 -4.10
CA GLN A 194 -9.21 0.75 -4.71
C GLN A 194 -8.91 -0.15 -5.90
N MET A 195 -9.21 -1.44 -5.82
CA MET A 195 -9.14 -2.35 -6.96
C MET A 195 -10.09 -1.93 -8.08
N MET A 196 -11.32 -1.51 -7.72
CA MET A 196 -12.29 -1.01 -8.69
C MET A 196 -11.82 0.29 -9.35
N MET A 197 -11.23 1.22 -8.59
CA MET A 197 -10.58 2.43 -9.14
C MET A 197 -9.44 2.09 -10.09
N MET A 198 -8.61 1.08 -9.78
CA MET A 198 -7.55 0.66 -10.68
C MET A 198 -8.09 0.07 -11.98
N ARG A 199 -9.12 -0.79 -11.90
CA ARG A 199 -9.79 -1.35 -13.09
C ARG A 199 -10.43 -0.25 -13.95
N ALA A 200 -11.03 0.75 -13.31
CA ALA A 200 -11.61 1.93 -13.97
C ALA A 200 -10.63 2.69 -14.87
N SER A 201 -9.32 2.56 -14.61
CA SER A 201 -8.32 3.20 -15.45
C SER A 201 -8.31 2.66 -16.88
N PHE A 202 -8.77 1.43 -17.10
CA PHE A 202 -8.86 0.79 -18.40
C PHE A 202 -10.26 0.89 -19.02
N ASP A 203 -11.30 0.58 -18.24
CA ASP A 203 -12.66 0.39 -18.77
C ASP A 203 -13.62 1.56 -18.46
N GLY A 204 -13.20 2.52 -17.62
CA GLY A 204 -14.08 3.55 -17.07
C GLY A 204 -15.00 3.04 -15.96
N LEU A 205 -15.79 3.94 -15.36
CA LEU A 205 -16.78 3.62 -14.32
C LEU A 205 -18.01 4.50 -14.46
N ALA A 206 -19.16 3.99 -14.03
CA ALA A 206 -20.38 4.77 -13.90
C ALA A 206 -20.27 5.79 -12.74
N PRO A 207 -21.03 6.90 -12.76
CA PRO A 207 -20.95 7.93 -11.72
C PRO A 207 -21.24 7.43 -10.30
N LEU A 208 -22.16 6.47 -10.13
CA LEU A 208 -22.47 5.88 -8.82
C LEU A 208 -21.33 5.01 -8.29
N GLU A 209 -20.63 4.31 -9.18
CA GLU A 209 -19.48 3.49 -8.82
C GLU A 209 -18.29 4.37 -8.41
N TRP A 210 -18.15 5.56 -9.03
CA TRP A 210 -17.20 6.58 -8.57
C TRP A 210 -17.49 7.06 -7.15
N LEU A 211 -18.76 7.33 -6.84
CA LEU A 211 -19.16 7.74 -5.50
C LEU A 211 -18.83 6.65 -4.47
N TYR A 212 -19.08 5.39 -4.81
CA TYR A 212 -18.69 4.25 -3.99
C TYR A 212 -17.16 4.18 -3.84
N CYS A 213 -16.40 4.20 -4.93
CA CYS A 213 -14.94 4.12 -4.91
C CYS A 213 -14.30 5.18 -4.01
N VAL A 214 -14.65 6.44 -4.25
CA VAL A 214 -14.07 7.59 -3.53
C VAL A 214 -14.61 7.64 -2.11
N GLY A 215 -15.93 7.55 -1.93
CA GLY A 215 -16.57 7.64 -0.63
C GLY A 215 -16.10 6.53 0.31
N TYR A 216 -16.09 5.28 -0.17
CA TYR A 216 -15.67 4.14 0.62
C TYR A 216 -14.17 4.15 0.93
N THR A 217 -13.33 4.59 -0.01
CA THR A 217 -11.89 4.80 0.25
C THR A 217 -11.66 5.86 1.32
N VAL A 218 -12.34 7.01 1.25
CA VAL A 218 -12.23 8.08 2.25
C VAL A 218 -12.67 7.60 3.63
N ILE A 219 -13.80 6.89 3.72
CA ILE A 219 -14.30 6.31 4.98
C ILE A 219 -13.28 5.32 5.54
N THR A 220 -12.76 4.43 4.70
CA THR A 220 -11.77 3.40 5.09
C THR A 220 -10.49 4.04 5.60
N VAL A 221 -9.91 4.99 4.86
CA VAL A 221 -8.68 5.70 5.27
C VAL A 221 -8.92 6.49 6.56
N ALA A 222 -10.07 7.15 6.72
CA ALA A 222 -10.39 7.89 7.94
C ALA A 222 -10.53 6.95 9.16
N ALA A 223 -11.26 5.84 9.02
CA ALA A 223 -11.45 4.85 10.07
C ALA A 223 -10.12 4.21 10.49
N LEU A 224 -9.31 3.79 9.51
CA LEU A 224 -7.99 3.22 9.74
C LEU A 224 -7.01 4.25 10.34
N THR A 225 -7.08 5.52 9.94
CA THR A 225 -6.25 6.58 10.53
C THR A 225 -6.59 6.80 12.00
N PHE A 226 -7.88 6.81 12.35
CA PHE A 226 -8.32 6.89 13.74
C PHE A 226 -7.82 5.68 14.54
N TRP A 227 -7.94 4.48 13.99
CA TRP A 227 -7.46 3.26 14.64
C TRP A 227 -5.94 3.22 14.79
N ALA A 228 -5.18 3.61 13.76
CA ALA A 228 -3.73 3.68 13.79
C ALA A 228 -3.24 4.63 14.88
N ARG A 229 -3.86 5.82 15.01
CA ARG A 229 -3.55 6.78 16.08
C ARG A 229 -3.79 6.19 17.47
N ARG A 230 -4.94 5.54 17.67
CA ARG A 230 -5.29 4.90 18.95
C ARG A 230 -4.35 3.74 19.27
N ALA A 231 -4.05 2.90 18.29
CA ALA A 231 -3.15 1.76 18.44
C ALA A 231 -1.73 2.22 18.80
N PHE A 232 -1.22 3.24 18.12
CA PHE A 232 0.09 3.82 18.38
C PHE A 232 0.17 4.44 19.79
N HIS A 233 -0.82 5.24 20.18
CA HIS A 233 -0.86 5.79 21.54
C HIS A 233 -0.87 4.69 22.61
N THR A 234 -1.65 3.63 22.39
CA THR A 234 -1.83 2.57 23.38
C THR A 234 -0.60 1.67 23.55
N HIS A 235 0.05 1.30 22.45
CA HIS A 235 1.12 0.29 22.48
C HIS A 235 2.52 0.89 22.44
N VAL A 236 2.65 2.16 22.04
CA VAL A 236 3.96 2.82 21.95
C VAL A 236 4.10 3.88 23.04
N VAL A 237 3.17 4.84 23.11
CA VAL A 237 3.30 5.97 24.04
C VAL A 237 3.10 5.54 25.50
N MET A 238 2.08 4.75 25.80
CA MET A 238 1.81 4.30 27.18
C MET A 238 2.76 3.22 27.70
N ARG A 239 3.57 2.58 26.84
CA ARG A 239 4.59 1.61 27.26
C ARG A 239 5.97 2.24 27.49
N ALA A 240 6.19 3.45 26.95
CA ALA A 240 7.47 4.15 27.04
C ALA A 240 7.60 5.05 28.28
N GLY A 241 6.49 5.34 28.98
CA GLY A 241 6.46 6.03 30.27
C GLY A 241 6.19 5.05 31.39
#